data_AF-A0A5D2GUA9-F1
#
_entry.id   AF-A0A5D2GUA9-F1
#
_cell.length_a   1.000
_cell.length_b   1.000
_cell.length_c   1.000
_cell.angle_alpha   90.00
_cell.angle_beta   90.00
_cell.angle_gamma   90.00
#
_symmetry.space_group_name_H-M   'P 1'
#
loop_
_entity.id
_entity.type
_entity.pdbx_description
1 polymer ?
#
loop_
_entity_poly.entity_id
_entity_poly.type
_entity_poly.pdbx_seq_one_letter_code
_entity_poly.pdbx_strand_id
1 'polypeptide(L)'
;MFSFDQIIHFALLYSPLSFEDISDRLAEKHPKVVFVLGGPGSGKGTQCEKIVQHFGYTHLSAGDLLRAEKNSGSENGIMIQNMMNEGKIVPSEVTIKLLQKAMLDSGNEKFLIDGFPRNEENRAAFEALIDAAKPVEEVFEEVKDIFNPKVPKDENVEGRCMCCAIL
;
A
#
# COMPACT_ATOMS: atom_id res chain seq x y z
N MET A 1 -38.04 6.35 23.78
CA MET A 1 -38.06 6.40 22.30
C MET A 1 -36.82 7.19 21.90
N PHE A 2 -35.77 6.49 21.49
CA PHE A 2 -34.50 7.14 21.13
C PHE A 2 -34.67 7.81 19.76
N SER A 3 -34.12 9.02 19.61
CA SER A 3 -34.12 9.77 18.35
C SER A 3 -33.45 8.96 17.23
N PHE A 4 -33.86 9.17 15.97
CA PHE A 4 -33.25 8.55 14.79
C PHE A 4 -31.71 8.73 14.78
N ASP A 5 -31.20 9.88 15.26
CA ASP A 5 -29.77 10.15 15.37
C ASP A 5 -29.05 9.24 16.38
N GLN A 6 -29.72 8.86 17.47
CA GLN A 6 -29.17 7.96 18.48
C GLN A 6 -29.12 6.51 17.98
N ILE A 7 -30.00 6.12 17.05
CA ILE A 7 -30.02 4.79 16.44
C ILE A 7 -28.88 4.64 15.42
N ILE A 8 -28.61 5.67 14.62
CA ILE A 8 -27.47 5.67 13.68
C ILE A 8 -26.14 5.65 14.43
N HIS A 9 -26.00 6.44 15.49
CA HIS A 9 -24.77 6.48 16.28
C HIS A 9 -24.48 5.15 17.01
N PHE A 10 -25.52 4.39 17.34
CA PHE A 10 -25.37 3.06 17.96
C PHE A 10 -25.11 1.95 16.93
N ALA A 11 -25.65 2.08 15.72
CA ALA A 11 -25.42 1.14 14.62
C ALA A 11 -23.96 1.17 14.09
N LEU A 12 -23.35 2.35 14.03
CA LEU A 12 -21.94 2.51 13.62
C LEU A 12 -20.93 1.96 14.65
N LEU A 13 -21.36 1.73 15.90
CA LEU A 13 -20.50 1.21 16.97
C LEU A 13 -20.57 -0.32 17.14
N TYR A 14 -21.50 -1.00 16.46
CA TYR A 14 -21.75 -2.45 16.61
C TYR A 14 -21.75 -3.24 15.30
N SER A 15 -21.47 -2.60 14.16
CA SER A 15 -21.28 -3.32 12.89
C SER A 15 -19.88 -3.98 12.87
N PRO A 16 -19.77 -5.31 12.72
CA PRO A 16 -18.50 -5.89 12.31
C PRO A 16 -18.19 -5.32 10.92
N LEU A 17 -17.12 -4.51 10.82
CA LEU A 17 -16.63 -3.93 9.57
C LEU A 17 -16.63 -5.01 8.47
N SER A 18 -17.66 -5.01 7.63
CA SER A 18 -17.68 -5.86 6.45
C SER A 18 -16.61 -5.32 5.50
N PHE A 19 -16.07 -6.21 4.68
CA PHE A 19 -15.04 -5.86 3.71
C PHE A 19 -15.51 -4.73 2.78
N GLU A 20 -16.79 -4.74 2.42
CA GLU A 20 -17.46 -3.70 1.64
C GLU A 20 -17.46 -2.34 2.36
N ASP A 21 -17.72 -2.29 3.67
CA ASP A 21 -17.71 -1.05 4.49
C ASP A 21 -16.32 -0.37 4.53
N ILE A 22 -15.24 -1.18 4.52
CA ILE A 22 -13.87 -0.65 4.49
C ILE A 22 -13.56 -0.04 3.12
N SER A 23 -13.99 -0.70 2.05
CA SER A 23 -13.81 -0.21 0.68
C SER A 23 -14.55 1.11 0.47
N ASP A 24 -15.80 1.20 0.93
CA ASP A 24 -16.62 2.40 0.82
C ASP A 24 -16.02 3.58 1.59
N ARG A 25 -15.57 3.36 2.83
CA ARG A 25 -14.91 4.39 3.64
C ARG A 25 -13.59 4.88 3.03
N LEU A 26 -12.86 4.00 2.35
CA LEU A 26 -11.66 4.38 1.61
C LEU A 26 -12.04 5.15 0.34
N ALA A 27 -13.07 4.72 -0.39
CA ALA A 27 -13.54 5.39 -1.60
C ALA A 27 -14.00 6.83 -1.32
N GLU A 28 -14.76 7.05 -0.24
CA GLU A 28 -15.21 8.40 0.19
C GLU A 28 -14.06 9.37 0.46
N LYS A 29 -12.93 8.86 0.96
CA LYS A 29 -11.75 9.67 1.30
C LYS A 29 -10.84 9.97 0.12
N HIS A 30 -11.04 9.32 -1.04
CA HIS A 30 -10.21 9.48 -2.23
C HIS A 30 -8.69 9.44 -1.93
N PRO A 31 -8.17 8.33 -1.39
CA PRO A 31 -6.78 8.23 -0.97
C PRO A 31 -5.82 8.41 -2.15
N LYS A 32 -4.75 9.17 -1.92
CA LYS A 32 -3.62 9.30 -2.83
C LYS A 32 -2.66 8.14 -2.61
N VAL A 33 -2.53 7.25 -3.59
CA VAL A 33 -1.71 6.04 -3.48
C VAL A 33 -0.62 6.07 -4.53
N VAL A 34 0.64 5.95 -4.12
CA VAL A 34 1.80 5.85 -5.01
C VAL A 34 2.41 4.47 -4.90
N PHE A 35 2.56 3.77 -6.02
CA PHE A 35 3.27 2.50 -6.02
C PHE A 35 4.76 2.70 -6.17
N VAL A 36 5.53 2.08 -5.30
CA VAL A 36 7.00 2.13 -5.32
C VAL A 36 7.51 0.74 -5.65
N LEU A 37 8.06 0.59 -6.86
CA LEU A 37 8.59 -0.68 -7.35
C LEU A 37 10.08 -0.57 -7.69
N GLY A 38 10.78 -1.70 -7.61
CA GLY A 38 12.22 -1.77 -7.89
C GLY A 38 12.85 -3.04 -7.34
N GLY A 39 14.00 -3.44 -7.89
CA GLY A 39 14.71 -4.64 -7.44
C GLY A 39 15.33 -4.52 -6.03
N PRO A 40 15.76 -5.63 -5.41
CA PRO A 40 16.52 -5.59 -4.16
C PRO A 40 17.72 -4.63 -4.26
N GLY A 41 17.96 -3.83 -3.23
CA GLY A 41 19.08 -2.87 -3.22
C GLY A 41 18.87 -1.59 -4.06
N SER A 42 17.71 -1.40 -4.70
CA SER A 42 17.44 -0.21 -5.53
C SER A 42 17.23 1.10 -4.77
N GLY A 43 17.26 1.08 -3.43
CA GLY A 43 17.10 2.28 -2.60
C GLY A 43 15.66 2.72 -2.29
N LYS A 44 14.64 1.89 -2.55
CA LYS A 44 13.21 2.21 -2.32
C LYS A 44 12.93 2.73 -0.93
N GLY A 45 13.32 1.97 0.09
CA GLY A 45 13.08 2.35 1.49
C GLY A 45 13.63 3.73 1.82
N THR A 46 14.86 4.03 1.38
CA THR A 46 15.48 5.34 1.57
C THR A 46 14.70 6.48 0.91
N GLN A 47 14.09 6.25 -0.26
CA GLN A 47 13.27 7.27 -0.92
C GLN A 47 11.88 7.38 -0.27
N CYS A 48 11.27 6.25 0.12
CA CYS A 48 10.02 6.24 0.87
C CYS A 48 10.15 7.04 2.17
N GLU A 49 11.22 6.84 2.94
CA GLU A 49 11.48 7.59 4.19
C GLU A 49 11.53 9.10 3.96
N LYS A 50 12.19 9.56 2.89
CA LYS A 50 12.22 10.99 2.56
C LYS A 50 10.83 11.52 2.24
N ILE A 51 10.02 10.78 1.48
CA ILE A 51 8.67 11.22 1.09
C ILE A 51 7.74 11.26 2.30
N VAL A 52 7.82 10.26 3.19
CA VAL A 52 7.10 10.27 4.47
C VAL A 52 7.43 11.54 5.24
N GLN A 53 8.72 11.88 5.37
CA GLN A 53 9.17 13.07 6.11
C GLN A 53 8.76 14.39 5.46
N HIS A 54 8.83 14.52 4.13
CA HIS A 54 8.63 15.80 3.44
C HIS A 54 7.17 16.05 3.06
N PHE A 55 6.41 15.00 2.74
CA PHE A 55 5.09 15.12 2.15
C PHE A 55 3.95 14.50 2.99
N GLY A 56 4.30 13.90 4.14
CA GLY A 56 3.33 13.36 5.09
C GLY A 56 2.63 12.08 4.62
N TYR A 57 3.27 11.32 3.73
CA TYR A 57 2.74 10.02 3.30
C TYR A 57 2.93 8.95 4.39
N THR A 58 2.07 7.94 4.38
CA THR A 58 2.25 6.70 5.16
C THR A 58 2.91 5.65 4.28
N HIS A 59 4.04 5.10 4.72
CA HIS A 59 4.71 4.02 4.02
C HIS A 59 4.13 2.66 4.42
N LEU A 60 3.63 1.92 3.43
CA LEU A 60 3.06 0.58 3.57
C LEU A 60 3.86 -0.39 2.70
N SER A 61 4.67 -1.25 3.30
CA SER A 61 5.35 -2.33 2.58
C SER A 61 4.48 -3.58 2.56
N ALA A 62 4.09 -4.05 1.37
CA ALA A 62 3.32 -5.28 1.24
C ALA A 62 4.06 -6.49 1.85
N GLY A 63 5.39 -6.51 1.71
CA GLY A 63 6.23 -7.55 2.32
C GLY A 63 6.20 -7.53 3.84
N ASP A 64 6.21 -6.34 4.47
CA ASP A 64 6.12 -6.23 5.93
C ASP A 64 4.74 -6.60 6.45
N LEU A 65 3.68 -6.18 5.76
CA LEU A 65 2.31 -6.55 6.11
C LEU A 65 2.11 -8.08 6.08
N LEU A 66 2.61 -8.75 5.03
CA LEU A 66 2.58 -10.21 4.94
C LEU A 66 3.40 -10.87 6.06
N ARG A 67 4.58 -10.34 6.40
CA ARG A 67 5.39 -10.86 7.51
C ARG A 67 4.70 -10.68 8.87
N ALA A 68 4.04 -9.54 9.08
CA ALA A 68 3.29 -9.26 10.29
C ALA A 68 2.09 -10.20 10.41
N GLU A 69 1.32 -10.37 9.34
CA GLU A 69 0.17 -11.28 9.30
C GLU A 69 0.59 -12.72 9.55
N LYS A 70 1.69 -13.17 8.94
CA LYS A 70 2.30 -14.48 9.20
C LYS A 70 2.60 -14.69 10.69
N ASN A 71 3.12 -13.68 11.37
CA ASN A 71 3.50 -13.75 12.78
C ASN A 71 2.31 -13.55 13.74
N SER A 72 1.14 -13.13 13.23
CA SER A 72 -0.06 -12.87 14.04
C SER A 72 -0.76 -14.14 14.51
N GLY A 73 -0.49 -15.29 13.88
CA GLY A 73 -1.20 -16.55 14.13
C GLY A 73 -2.62 -16.60 13.54
N SER A 74 -2.94 -15.71 12.60
CA SER A 74 -4.23 -15.73 11.90
C SER A 74 -4.40 -16.98 11.03
N GLU A 75 -5.63 -17.23 10.60
CA GLU A 75 -5.97 -18.32 9.67
C GLU A 75 -5.16 -18.24 8.36
N ASN A 76 -4.91 -17.02 7.87
CA ASN A 76 -4.08 -16.77 6.70
C ASN A 76 -2.57 -16.92 6.99
N GLY A 77 -2.15 -16.85 8.25
CA GLY A 77 -0.73 -16.83 8.62
C GLY A 77 0.03 -18.08 8.16
N ILE A 78 -0.57 -19.27 8.30
CA ILE A 78 0.03 -20.54 7.84
C ILE A 78 0.15 -20.58 6.32
N MET A 79 -0.89 -20.15 5.60
CA MET A 79 -0.90 -20.07 4.14
C MET A 79 0.20 -19.12 3.64
N ILE A 80 0.29 -17.92 4.23
CA ILE A 80 1.31 -16.92 3.89
C ILE A 80 2.70 -17.48 4.17
N GLN A 81 2.92 -18.13 5.32
CA GLN A 81 4.20 -18.75 5.66
C GLN A 81 4.65 -19.75 4.60
N ASN A 82 3.78 -20.66 4.20
CA ASN A 82 4.10 -21.70 3.23
C ASN A 82 4.44 -21.09 1.86
N MET A 83 3.63 -20.15 1.37
CA MET A 83 3.88 -19.49 0.09
C MET A 83 5.18 -18.68 0.10
N MET A 84 5.47 -17.94 1.18
CA MET A 84 6.70 -17.17 1.30
C MET A 84 7.95 -18.07 1.34
N ASN A 85 7.89 -19.20 2.05
CA ASN A 85 9.00 -20.15 2.12
C ASN A 85 9.29 -20.80 0.77
N GLU A 86 8.26 -21.03 -0.04
CA GLU A 86 8.36 -21.58 -1.41
C GLU A 86 8.75 -20.51 -2.45
N GLY A 87 8.89 -19.24 -2.05
CA GLY A 87 9.13 -18.14 -2.99
C GLY A 87 7.95 -17.83 -3.92
N LYS A 88 6.75 -18.32 -3.59
CA LYS A 88 5.52 -18.07 -4.35
C LYS A 88 4.90 -16.72 -3.98
N ILE A 89 4.13 -16.18 -4.92
CA ILE A 89 3.36 -14.95 -4.71
C ILE A 89 2.10 -15.29 -3.92
N VAL A 90 1.85 -14.54 -2.84
CA VAL A 90 0.62 -14.64 -2.05
C VAL A 90 -0.55 -14.07 -2.88
N PRO A 91 -1.76 -14.66 -2.83
CA PRO A 91 -2.92 -14.15 -3.57
C PRO A 91 -3.18 -12.66 -3.34
N SER A 92 -3.62 -12.01 -4.41
CA SER A 92 -3.90 -10.58 -4.47
C SER A 92 -4.86 -10.15 -3.37
N GLU A 93 -5.93 -10.93 -3.15
CA GLU A 93 -7.02 -10.64 -2.24
C GLU A 93 -6.54 -10.55 -0.78
N VAL A 94 -5.62 -11.43 -0.40
CA VAL A 94 -5.02 -11.42 0.94
C VAL A 94 -4.18 -10.16 1.12
N THR A 95 -3.36 -9.83 0.13
CA THR A 95 -2.47 -8.67 0.19
C THR A 95 -3.27 -7.35 0.20
N ILE A 96 -4.32 -7.25 -0.61
CA ILE A 96 -5.18 -6.06 -0.69
C ILE A 96 -5.95 -5.86 0.62
N LYS A 97 -6.48 -6.93 1.23
CA LYS A 97 -7.14 -6.85 2.55
C LYS A 97 -6.20 -6.29 3.63
N LEU A 98 -4.95 -6.75 3.64
CA LEU A 98 -3.94 -6.25 4.57
C LEU A 98 -3.61 -4.77 4.32
N LEU A 99 -3.50 -4.38 3.04
CA LEU A 99 -3.27 -2.98 2.66
C LEU A 99 -4.45 -2.08 3.07
N GLN A 100 -5.69 -2.47 2.77
CA GLN A 100 -6.88 -1.70 3.14
C GLN A 100 -6.99 -1.51 4.66
N LYS A 101 -6.77 -2.56 5.43
CA LYS A 101 -6.75 -2.48 6.89
C LYS A 101 -5.66 -1.52 7.36
N ALA A 102 -4.45 -1.62 6.84
CA ALA A 102 -3.35 -0.72 7.20
C ALA A 102 -3.61 0.73 6.79
N MET A 103 -4.24 0.96 5.64
CA MET A 103 -4.67 2.29 5.19
C MET A 103 -5.70 2.89 6.15
N LEU A 104 -6.71 2.12 6.53
CA LEU A 104 -7.75 2.55 7.47
C LEU A 104 -7.16 2.84 8.86
N ASP A 105 -6.35 1.92 9.39
CA ASP A 105 -5.72 2.03 10.71
C ASP A 105 -4.75 3.21 10.80
N SER A 106 -4.13 3.60 9.68
CA SER A 106 -3.24 4.77 9.65
C SER A 106 -3.96 6.10 9.88
N GLY A 107 -5.26 6.17 9.58
CA GLY A 107 -6.03 7.41 9.57
C GLY A 107 -5.59 8.46 8.54
N ASN A 108 -4.60 8.16 7.69
CA ASN A 108 -4.07 9.06 6.66
C ASN A 108 -4.84 8.87 5.33
N GLU A 109 -4.60 9.77 4.38
CA GLU A 109 -5.16 9.75 3.02
C GLU A 109 -4.05 9.69 1.96
N LYS A 110 -2.78 9.74 2.36
CA LYS A 110 -1.61 9.66 1.48
C LYS A 110 -0.79 8.40 1.78
N PHE A 111 -0.55 7.57 0.76
CA PHE A 111 0.06 6.25 0.91
C PHE A 111 1.15 5.99 -0.11
N LEU A 112 2.26 5.42 0.36
CA LEU A 112 3.31 4.83 -0.47
C LEU A 112 3.23 3.31 -0.31
N ILE A 113 2.87 2.60 -1.36
CA ILE A 113 2.79 1.15 -1.35
C ILE A 113 4.06 0.57 -1.98
N ASP A 114 4.94 -0.02 -1.16
CA ASP A 114 6.20 -0.64 -1.60
C ASP A 114 6.02 -2.14 -1.86
N GLY A 115 6.48 -2.58 -3.03
CA GLY A 115 6.57 -4.00 -3.39
C GLY A 115 5.27 -4.65 -3.86
N PHE A 116 4.27 -3.83 -4.22
CA PHE A 116 2.98 -4.19 -4.80
C PHE A 116 2.54 -3.07 -5.76
N PRO A 117 1.81 -3.36 -6.86
CA PRO A 117 1.45 -4.67 -7.39
C PRO A 117 2.65 -5.41 -8.02
N ARG A 118 2.66 -6.75 -7.98
CA ARG A 118 3.75 -7.57 -8.57
C ARG A 118 3.42 -8.15 -9.94
N ASN A 119 2.14 -8.18 -10.30
CA ASN A 119 1.65 -8.60 -11.60
C ASN A 119 0.39 -7.78 -11.97
N GLU A 120 -0.09 -7.96 -13.20
CA GLU A 120 -1.27 -7.23 -13.69
C GLU A 120 -2.55 -7.60 -12.93
N GLU A 121 -2.67 -8.85 -12.50
CA GLU A 121 -3.80 -9.32 -11.69
C GLU A 121 -3.88 -8.57 -10.34
N ASN A 122 -2.74 -8.36 -9.67
CA ASN A 122 -2.66 -7.56 -8.44
C ASN A 122 -3.11 -6.11 -8.69
N ARG A 123 -2.66 -5.51 -9.80
CA ARG A 123 -3.02 -4.14 -10.18
C ARG A 123 -4.53 -4.04 -10.39
N ALA A 124 -5.08 -4.88 -11.26
CA ALA A 124 -6.50 -4.89 -11.59
C ALA A 124 -7.37 -5.12 -10.35
N ALA A 125 -6.98 -6.04 -9.47
CA ALA A 125 -7.70 -6.29 -8.22
C ALA A 125 -7.64 -5.09 -7.26
N PHE A 126 -6.52 -4.38 -7.20
CA PHE A 126 -6.40 -3.18 -6.37
C PHE A 126 -7.24 -2.03 -6.92
N GLU A 127 -7.17 -1.78 -8.23
CA GLU A 127 -7.95 -0.73 -8.90
C GLU A 127 -9.46 -0.98 -8.80
N ALA A 128 -9.90 -2.24 -8.93
CA ALA A 128 -11.31 -2.59 -8.80
C ALA A 128 -11.87 -2.38 -7.38
N LEU A 129 -11.01 -2.45 -6.35
CA LEU A 129 -11.42 -2.28 -4.95
C LEU A 129 -11.22 -0.85 -4.46
N ILE A 130 -10.23 -0.15 -4.99
CA ILE A 130 -9.96 1.26 -4.73
C ILE A 130 -10.28 2.04 -6.00
N ASP A 131 -11.57 2.26 -6.24
CA ASP A 131 -12.18 2.99 -7.38
C ASP A 131 -11.63 4.44 -7.55
N ALA A 132 -10.74 4.86 -6.66
CA ALA A 132 -10.11 6.18 -6.60
C ALA A 132 -8.61 6.20 -6.95
N ALA A 133 -7.99 5.05 -7.27
CA ALA A 133 -6.58 5.01 -7.69
C ALA A 133 -6.42 5.53 -9.12
N LYS A 134 -6.61 6.83 -9.34
CA LYS A 134 -6.19 7.48 -10.59
C LYS A 134 -4.69 7.20 -10.80
N PRO A 135 -4.24 6.79 -12.00
CA PRO A 135 -2.82 6.72 -12.32
C PRO A 135 -2.20 8.09 -12.04
N VAL A 136 -1.23 8.13 -11.15
CA VAL A 136 -0.93 9.36 -10.42
C VAL A 136 0.10 10.22 -11.16
N GLU A 137 -0.25 10.72 -12.33
CA GLU A 137 0.55 11.76 -13.02
C GLU A 137 0.71 13.00 -12.13
N GLU A 138 -0.28 13.33 -11.30
CA GLU A 138 -0.24 14.50 -10.41
C GLU A 138 0.68 14.31 -9.19
N VAL A 139 0.82 13.08 -8.66
CA VAL A 139 1.74 12.81 -7.55
C VAL A 139 3.14 12.54 -8.06
N PHE A 140 3.28 12.01 -9.27
CA PHE A 140 4.59 11.95 -9.93
C PHE A 140 5.25 13.34 -9.93
N GLU A 141 4.52 14.41 -10.23
CA GLU A 141 5.05 15.77 -10.18
C GLU A 141 5.43 16.25 -8.75
N GLU A 142 4.72 15.78 -7.70
CA GLU A 142 5.01 16.12 -6.30
C GLU A 142 6.29 15.43 -5.80
N VAL A 143 6.51 14.15 -6.16
CA VAL A 143 7.60 13.33 -5.60
C VAL A 143 8.75 13.04 -6.59
N LYS A 144 8.64 13.46 -7.86
CA LYS A 144 9.67 13.21 -8.90
C LYS A 144 11.06 13.67 -8.50
N ASP A 145 11.19 14.78 -7.78
CA ASP A 145 12.51 15.32 -7.40
C ASP A 145 13.23 14.43 -6.37
N ILE A 146 12.48 13.61 -5.60
CA ILE A 146 13.05 12.64 -4.68
C ILE A 146 13.46 11.36 -5.42
N PHE A 147 12.62 10.90 -6.36
CA PHE A 147 12.85 9.67 -7.12
C PHE A 147 13.76 9.82 -8.33
N ASN A 148 13.97 11.05 -8.82
CA ASN A 148 14.91 11.36 -9.89
C ASN A 148 16.23 11.84 -9.25
N PRO A 149 17.17 10.95 -8.94
CA PRO A 149 18.45 11.37 -8.42
C PRO A 149 19.14 12.29 -9.44
N LYS A 150 19.53 13.49 -9.02
CA LYS A 150 20.53 14.33 -9.71
C LYS A 150 21.94 13.72 -9.64
N VAL A 151 22.07 12.39 -9.77
CA VAL A 151 23.35 11.70 -9.78
C VAL A 151 23.70 11.50 -11.26
N PRO A 152 24.79 12.11 -11.77
CA PRO A 152 25.29 11.78 -13.10
C PRO A 152 25.43 10.27 -13.20
N LYS A 153 24.99 9.68 -14.32
CA LYS A 153 25.27 8.27 -14.60
C LYS A 153 26.79 8.12 -14.69
N ASP A 154 27.43 7.76 -13.58
CA ASP A 154 28.85 7.45 -13.59
C ASP A 154 28.98 6.08 -14.28
N GLU A 155 29.39 6.11 -15.53
CA GLU A 155 29.43 5.01 -16.49
C GLU A 155 30.43 3.89 -16.10
N ASN A 156 31.11 4.04 -14.95
CA ASN A 156 32.11 3.09 -14.43
C ASN A 156 31.77 2.45 -13.07
N VAL A 157 30.56 2.62 -12.53
CA VAL A 157 30.15 1.89 -11.30
C VAL A 157 29.27 0.70 -11.67
N GLU A 158 29.93 -0.43 -11.93
CA GLU A 158 29.31 -1.75 -12.05
C GLU A 158 28.49 -2.04 -10.77
N GLY A 159 27.16 -2.05 -10.89
CA GLY A 159 26.31 -2.87 -10.01
C GLY A 159 25.47 -2.22 -8.91
N ARG A 160 25.22 -0.90 -8.86
CA ARG A 160 24.18 -0.32 -7.97
C ARG A 160 23.41 0.84 -8.60
N CYS A 161 22.69 0.57 -9.68
CA CYS A 161 21.80 1.57 -10.26
C CYS A 161 20.51 1.68 -9.43
N MET A 162 20.32 2.84 -8.83
CA MET A 162 19.18 3.24 -7.99
C MET A 162 17.94 3.51 -8.88
N CYS A 163 17.39 2.49 -9.52
CA CYS A 163 16.14 2.60 -10.27
C CYS A 163 14.98 2.12 -9.42
N CYS A 164 14.32 3.04 -8.71
CA CYS A 164 12.96 2.85 -8.24
C CYS A 164 12.04 3.45 -9.29
N ALA A 165 11.10 2.66 -9.81
CA ALA A 165 10.04 3.15 -10.67
C ALA A 165 8.82 3.47 -9.81
N ILE A 166 8.22 4.63 -10.07
CA ILE A 166 6.86 4.93 -9.63
C ILE A 166 5.94 4.44 -10.73
N LEU A 167 4.95 3.60 -10.39
CA LEU A 167 3.90 3.14 -11.30
C LEU A 167 2.56 3.77 -10.95
#